data_AF-A0A6A8MLV6-F1
#
_entry.id   AF-A0A6A8MLV6-F1
#
_cell.length_a   1.000
_cell.length_b   1.000
_cell.length_c   1.000
_cell.angle_alpha   90.00
_cell.angle_beta   90.00
_cell.angle_gamma   90.00
#
_symmetry.space_group_name_H-M   'P 1'
#
loop_
_entity.id
_entity.type
_entity.pdbx_description
1 polymer ?
#
loop_
_entity_poly.entity_id
_entity_poly.type
_entity_poly.pdbx_seq_one_letter_code
_entity_poly.pdbx_strand_id
1 'polypeptide(L)' 'MVIDEIPDIFHVGHVHRAELDMYKGILLLNSGSWQKQTPFQASVGMTPNPGIALMVNLKTFKVYHENYNSNKLNNIL' A
#
# COMPACT_ATOMS: atom_id res chain seq x y z
N MET A 1 -1.69 6.41 20.77
CA MET A 1 -3.09 6.60 20.34
C MET A 1 -3.80 5.27 20.43
N VAL A 2 -5.10 5.27 20.76
CA VAL A 2 -5.93 4.06 20.89
C VAL A 2 -6.99 4.09 19.79
N ILE A 3 -7.31 2.93 19.22
CA ILE A 3 -8.41 2.74 18.27
C ILE A 3 -9.56 2.10 19.07
N ASP A 4 -10.61 2.89 19.34
CA ASP A 4 -11.72 2.47 20.21
C ASP A 4 -12.80 1.69 19.45
N GLU A 5 -13.00 1.97 18.16
CA GLU A 5 -13.96 1.29 17.28
C GLU A 5 -13.26 0.41 16.26
N ILE A 6 -13.83 -0.77 15.98
CA ILE A 6 -13.27 -1.71 15.00
C ILE A 6 -13.48 -1.14 13.60
N PRO A 7 -12.42 -0.84 12.83
CA PRO A 7 -12.57 -0.28 11.49
C PRO A 7 -12.89 -1.37 10.46
N ASP A 8 -13.60 -1.01 9.39
CA ASP A 8 -13.73 -1.86 8.20
C ASP A 8 -12.45 -1.81 7.33
N ILE A 9 -11.77 -0.66 7.32
CA ILE A 9 -10.53 -0.42 6.57
C ILE A 9 -9.51 0.26 7.48
N PHE A 10 -8.31 -0.31 7.57
CA PHE A 10 -7.16 0.30 8.21
C PHE A 10 -6.13 0.72 7.15
N HIS A 11 -6.02 2.03 6.93
CA HIS A 11 -5.11 2.62 5.93
C HIS A 11 -3.85 3.19 6.56
N VAL A 12 -2.70 2.82 6.02
CA VAL A 12 -1.38 3.36 6.39
C VAL A 12 -0.55 3.76 5.17
N GLY A 13 0.61 4.37 5.46
CA GLY A 13 1.62 4.75 4.47
C GLY A 13 3.02 4.65 5.06
N HIS A 14 3.86 5.67 4.81
CA HIS A 14 5.18 5.90 5.41
C HIS A 14 6.30 4.90 5.04
N VAL A 15 6.07 3.59 5.02
CA VAL A 15 7.08 2.58 4.63
C VAL A 15 7.31 2.50 3.12
N HIS A 16 6.50 3.21 2.32
CA HIS A 16 6.64 3.37 0.87
C HIS A 16 6.53 2.04 0.09
N ARG A 17 5.82 1.07 0.67
CA ARG A 17 5.45 -0.18 0.00
C ARG A 17 3.92 -0.31 -0.06
N ALA A 18 3.36 -0.32 -1.25
CA ALA A 18 1.96 -0.63 -1.47
C ALA A 18 1.75 -2.12 -1.19
N GLU A 19 0.79 -2.44 -0.32
CA GLU A 19 0.49 -3.80 0.13
C GLU A 19 -0.95 -3.89 0.66
N LEU A 20 -1.54 -5.07 0.56
CA LEU A 20 -2.92 -5.35 0.95
C LEU A 20 -2.96 -6.62 1.79
N ASP A 21 -3.75 -6.61 2.85
CA ASP A 21 -4.04 -7.80 3.63
C ASP A 21 -5.46 -7.76 4.20
N MET A 22 -5.97 -8.91 4.65
CA MET A 22 -7.28 -9.05 5.25
C MET A 22 -7.14 -9.78 6.58
N TYR A 23 -7.40 -9.08 7.67
CA TYR A 23 -7.32 -9.66 9.01
C TYR A 23 -8.65 -9.52 9.74
N LYS A 24 -9.26 -10.65 10.09
CA LYS A 24 -10.56 -10.70 10.80
C LYS A 24 -11.66 -9.85 10.16
N GLY A 25 -11.68 -9.80 8.82
CA GLY A 25 -12.67 -9.01 8.07
C GLY A 25 -12.33 -7.52 7.94
N ILE A 26 -11.19 -7.07 8.47
CA ILE A 26 -10.67 -5.72 8.32
C ILE A 26 -9.72 -5.69 7.12
N LEU A 27 -9.99 -4.81 6.16
CA LEU A 27 -9.08 -4.55 5.06
C LEU A 27 -7.89 -3.72 5.56
N LEU A 28 -6.71 -4.31 5.58
CA LEU A 28 -5.46 -3.60 5.84
C LEU A 28 -4.90 -3.12 4.49
N LEU A 29 -4.71 -1.81 4.33
CA LEU A 29 -4.01 -1.29 3.15
C LEU A 29 -2.84 -0.39 3.51
N ASN A 30 -1.73 -0.59 2.81
CA ASN A 30 -0.68 0.39 2.68
C ASN A 30 -0.71 0.95 1.26
N SER A 31 -0.87 2.26 1.10
CA SER A 31 -0.93 2.88 -0.23
C SER A 31 0.45 3.12 -0.84
N GLY A 32 1.53 2.72 -0.18
CA GLY A 32 2.89 2.90 -0.67
C GLY A 32 3.27 4.36 -0.84
N SER A 33 3.91 4.69 -1.96
CA SER A 33 4.39 6.04 -2.26
C SER A 33 4.48 6.30 -3.75
N TRP A 34 4.66 7.56 -4.11
CA TRP A 34 5.01 8.01 -5.47
C TRP A 34 6.50 8.37 -5.59
N GLN A 35 7.27 8.16 -4.51
CA GLN A 35 8.69 8.49 -4.44
C GLN A 35 9.58 7.31 -4.85
N LYS A 36 10.51 7.55 -5.78
CA LYS A 36 11.59 6.59 -6.09
C LYS A 36 12.51 6.39 -4.87
N GLN A 37 13.19 5.24 -4.83
CA GLN A 37 14.12 4.91 -3.75
C GLN A 37 15.16 6.04 -3.56
N THR A 38 15.27 6.52 -2.32
CA THR A 38 16.27 7.52 -1.93
C THR A 38 17.58 6.85 -1.49
N PRO A 39 18.72 7.56 -1.51
CA PRO A 39 19.98 7.04 -0.99
C PRO A 39 19.86 6.59 0.48
N PHE A 40 19.10 7.32 1.30
CA PHE A 40 18.87 6.94 2.68
C PHE A 40 18.10 5.61 2.78
N GLN A 41 16.99 5.47 2.03
CA GLN A 41 16.24 4.21 1.98
C GLN A 41 17.13 3.03 1.54
N ALA A 42 17.95 3.22 0.51
CA ALA A 42 18.92 2.22 0.09
C ALA A 42 19.94 1.89 1.20
N SER A 43 20.45 2.91 1.91
CA SER A 43 21.42 2.72 3.01
C SER A 43 20.88 1.93 4.20
N VAL A 44 19.55 1.89 4.38
CA VAL A 44 18.87 1.09 5.42
C VAL A 44 18.18 -0.16 4.86
N GLY A 45 18.45 -0.54 3.61
CA GLY A 45 17.91 -1.75 2.99
C GLY A 45 16.42 -1.71 2.63
N MET A 46 15.80 -0.52 2.58
CA MET A 46 14.39 -0.35 2.20
C MET A 46 14.23 -0.31 0.68
N THR A 47 13.37 -1.17 0.14
CA THR A 47 13.02 -1.22 -1.29
C THR A 47 11.56 -0.83 -1.50
N PRO A 48 11.27 0.41 -1.95
CA PRO A 48 9.90 0.85 -2.22
C PRO A 48 9.38 0.32 -3.57
N ASN A 49 8.06 0.29 -3.75
CA ASN A 49 7.37 -0.04 -5.01
C ASN A 49 6.51 1.15 -5.50
N PRO A 50 7.13 2.26 -5.91
CA PRO A 50 6.39 3.48 -6.20
C PRO A 50 5.53 3.38 -7.45
N GLY A 51 4.49 4.22 -7.50
CA GLY A 51 3.66 4.39 -8.69
C GLY A 51 2.47 3.45 -8.77
N ILE A 52 2.06 2.87 -7.64
CA ILE A 52 0.90 1.97 -7.57
C ILE A 52 -0.27 2.73 -6.93
N ALA A 53 -1.36 2.88 -7.67
CA ALA A 53 -2.61 3.44 -7.15
C ALA A 53 -3.54 2.32 -6.70
N LEU A 54 -4.11 2.44 -5.50
CA LEU A 54 -5.10 1.51 -4.95
C LEU A 54 -6.49 2.14 -4.95
N MET A 55 -7.49 1.42 -5.44
CA MET A 55 -8.89 1.84 -5.46
C MET A 55 -9.75 0.79 -4.76
N VAL A 56 -10.51 1.21 -3.75
CA VAL A 56 -11.38 0.32 -2.98
C VAL A 56 -12.84 0.59 -3.33
N ASN A 57 -13.56 -0.44 -3.71
CA ASN A 57 -15.02 -0.36 -3.82
C ASN A 57 -15.63 -0.44 -2.41
N LEU A 58 -16.15 0.66 -1.88
CA LEU A 58 -16.67 0.72 -0.51
C LEU A 58 -17.93 -0.13 -0.27
N LYS A 59 -18.62 -0.60 -1.32
CA LYS A 59 -19.78 -1.49 -1.18
C LYS A 59 -19.38 -2.95 -1.03
N THR A 60 -18.28 -3.36 -1.67
CA THR A 60 -17.86 -4.77 -1.77
C THR A 60 -16.51 -5.06 -1.13
N PHE A 61 -15.78 -4.02 -0.70
CA PHE A 61 -14.38 -4.06 -0.28
C PHE A 61 -13.40 -4.66 -1.29
N LYS A 62 -13.83 -4.80 -2.56
CA LYS A 62 -12.94 -5.25 -3.63
C LYS A 62 -11.92 -4.17 -3.93
N VAL A 63 -10.64 -4.56 -3.95
CA VAL A 63 -9.52 -3.66 -4.24
C VAL A 63 -9.07 -3.86 -5.68
N TYR A 64 -8.84 -2.74 -6.37
CA TYR A 64 -8.27 -2.65 -7.70
C TYR A 64 -6.94 -1.90 -7.59
N HIS A 65 -5.96 -2.25 -8.41
CA HIS A 65 -4.68 -1.56 -8.44
C HIS A 65 -4.26 -1.21 -9.86
N GLU A 66 -3.68 -0.04 -10.03
CA GLU A 66 -3.12 0.44 -11.30
C GLU A 66 -1.65 0.77 -11.11
N ASN A 67 -0.79 0.19 -11.94
CA ASN A 67 0.65 0.42 -11.89
C ASN A 67 1.08 1.42 -12.98
N TYR A 68 1.57 2.57 -12.55
CA TYR A 68 2.10 3.65 -13.39
C TYR A 68 3.63 3.64 -13.51
N ASN A 69 4.29 2.62 -12.99
CA ASN A 69 5.74 2.46 -13.10
C ASN A 69 6.12 2.02 -14.53
N SER A 70 7.19 2.59 -15.07
CA SER A 70 7.63 2.33 -16.45
C SER A 70 8.11 0.89 -16.67
N ASN A 71 8.49 0.20 -15.60
CA ASN A 71 8.86 -1.22 -15.62
C ASN A 71 7.71 -2.10 -15.12
N LYS A 72 6.92 -2.61 -16.07
CA LYS A 72 5.74 -3.48 -15.85
C LYS A 72 6.01 -4.85 -15.21
N LEU A 73 7.28 -5.18 -14.92
CA LEU A 73 7.69 -6.49 -14.40
C LEU A 73 7.60 -6.62 -12.87
N ASN A 74 7.37 -5.52 -12.14
CA ASN A 74 7.25 -5.53 -10.67
C ASN A 74 5.80 -5.32 -10.20
N ASN A 75 4.84 -5.96 -10.87
CA ASN A 75 3.43 -6.01 -10.44
C ASN A 75 3.25 -7.10 -9.37
N ILE A 76 3.83 -6.90 -8.18
CA ILE A 76 3.55 -7.78 -7.04
C ILE A 76 3.01 -6.90 -5.92
N LEU A 77 1.72 -6.63 -6.02
CA LEU A 77 0.84 -6.52 -4.86
C LEU A 77 0.36 -7.93 -4.52
#